data_AF-A0A2C9KG22-F1
#
_entry.id   AF-A0A2C9KG22-F1
#
_cell.length_a   1.000
_cell.length_b   1.000
_cell.length_c   1.000
_cell.angle_alpha   90.00
_cell.angle_beta   90.00
_cell.angle_gamma   90.00
#
_symmetry.space_group_name_H-M   'P 1'
#
loop_
_entity.id
_entity.type
_entity.pdbx_description
1 polymer ?
#
loop_
_entity_poly.entity_id
_entity_poly.type
_entity_poly.pdbx_seq_one_letter_code
_entity_poly.pdbx_strand_id
1 'polypeptide(L)'
;MVFNPINFPVWIHADVLQGPFGEKPSVDMRDFISAQKKFFPRCTLSFGWTTGSHSDLSQSAYSWDTVWDMLDLVNCKNVQNEIVFQARLSLVHNSVPQLKWLVDNVKSSSLMVWHEEGDSVVNEDVMYISYKFPPNTVYFNLNHDRFQLLFNNYRHFSKDKVDPHVLIKDQRVFKLEDWWKMGFYLQNTSVLPSTESIIITSPNVSLMSESTLWPSSNESIQGRIIFFNRNNCESVSLVTGLNIYVSLLQYGDDRSTNSVGIRCFIGIGGEIEVAGVNLPDSIDNFGQAARVTPTPTNCYRFKIVNEGAQILFWVTSLHDCTTLESVSEPEPLTPLLTVPIPADVFSREPYLFTIKMEDVRCQVLIDELRVNKELKF
;
A
#
# COMPACT_ATOMS: atom_id res chain seq x y z
N MET A 1 50.67 3.44 -0.68
CA MET A 1 49.79 2.84 0.35
C MET A 1 49.54 1.41 -0.04
N VAL A 2 49.84 0.46 0.85
CA VAL A 2 49.45 -0.95 0.65
C VAL A 2 48.00 -1.06 1.11
N PHE A 3 47.07 -1.30 0.18
CA PHE A 3 45.69 -1.61 0.54
C PHE A 3 45.64 -3.07 0.98
N ASN A 4 45.51 -3.30 2.29
CA ASN A 4 45.16 -4.63 2.78
C ASN A 4 43.69 -4.90 2.41
N PRO A 5 43.41 -5.92 1.58
CA PRO A 5 42.04 -6.21 1.17
C PRO A 5 41.22 -6.71 2.38
N ILE A 6 40.00 -6.19 2.52
CA ILE A 6 39.04 -6.71 3.48
C ILE A 6 38.47 -8.03 2.93
N ASN A 7 38.67 -9.12 3.66
CA ASN A 7 38.34 -10.49 3.21
C ASN A 7 37.06 -11.04 3.85
N PHE A 8 36.21 -10.18 4.39
CA PHE A 8 34.92 -10.55 4.98
C PHE A 8 33.83 -9.60 4.47
N PRO A 9 32.55 -10.00 4.49
CA PRO A 9 31.43 -9.14 4.11
C PRO A 9 31.39 -7.89 4.99
N VAL A 10 31.25 -6.71 4.38
CA VAL A 10 31.14 -5.43 5.08
C VAL A 10 29.84 -4.76 4.67
N TRP A 11 29.14 -4.23 5.66
CA TRP A 11 28.02 -3.31 5.46
C TRP A 11 28.52 -1.90 5.70
N ILE A 12 28.27 -1.00 4.75
CA ILE A 12 28.58 0.42 4.90
C ILE A 12 27.28 1.17 5.03
N HIS A 13 27.11 1.87 6.15
CA HIS A 13 25.87 2.55 6.49
C HIS A 13 25.99 4.07 6.35
N ALA A 14 24.92 4.69 5.86
CA ALA A 14 24.67 6.11 5.99
C ALA A 14 23.17 6.40 6.09
N ASP A 15 22.82 7.37 6.92
CA ASP A 15 21.53 8.03 6.88
C ASP A 15 21.54 9.07 5.76
N VAL A 16 20.71 8.83 4.74
CA VAL A 16 20.73 9.58 3.47
C VAL A 16 19.44 10.36 3.23
N LEU A 17 18.41 10.10 4.03
CA LEU A 17 17.13 10.79 3.99
C LEU A 17 16.73 11.28 5.39
N GLN A 18 15.91 12.32 5.43
CA GLN A 18 15.35 12.80 6.68
C GLN A 18 14.16 11.93 7.08
N GLY A 19 14.17 11.43 8.32
CA GLY A 19 13.07 10.66 8.90
C GLY A 19 12.32 11.44 9.98
N PRO A 20 11.44 10.76 10.71
CA PRO A 20 10.65 11.37 11.78
C PRO A 20 11.52 12.09 12.82
N PHE A 21 11.25 13.38 13.01
CA PHE A 21 11.99 14.31 13.88
C PHE A 21 13.50 14.41 13.59
N GLY A 22 14.00 13.80 12.53
CA GLY A 22 15.41 13.81 12.18
C GLY A 22 15.85 15.17 11.70
N GLU A 23 17.13 15.49 11.89
CA GLU A 23 17.76 16.63 11.23
C GLU A 23 18.03 16.32 9.75
N LYS A 24 18.37 17.35 8.97
CA LYS A 24 18.79 17.13 7.59
C LYS A 24 20.01 16.19 7.54
N PRO A 25 20.03 15.16 6.68
CA PRO A 25 21.18 14.28 6.51
C PRO A 25 22.46 15.06 6.22
N SER A 26 23.54 14.71 6.92
CA SER A 26 24.87 15.27 6.70
C SER A 26 25.61 14.61 5.54
N VAL A 27 25.16 13.41 5.13
CA VAL A 27 25.74 12.62 4.04
C VAL A 27 24.89 12.79 2.78
N ASP A 28 25.48 13.30 1.71
CA ASP A 28 24.85 13.29 0.39
C ASP A 28 24.87 11.89 -0.21
N MET A 29 23.72 11.42 -0.68
CA MET A 29 23.56 10.09 -1.25
C MET A 29 24.42 9.85 -2.49
N ARG A 30 24.56 10.84 -3.36
CA ARG A 30 25.35 10.70 -4.60
C ARG A 30 26.82 10.54 -4.27
N ASP A 31 27.31 11.34 -3.34
CA ASP A 31 28.68 11.27 -2.87
C ASP A 31 28.94 9.94 -2.15
N PHE A 32 28.00 9.49 -1.31
CA PHE A 32 28.08 8.20 -0.63
C PHE A 32 28.17 7.01 -1.60
N ILE A 33 27.26 6.91 -2.58
CA ILE A 33 27.32 5.86 -3.60
C ILE A 33 28.59 5.97 -4.44
N SER A 34 29.00 7.19 -4.81
CA SER A 34 30.20 7.40 -5.63
C SER A 34 31.46 6.95 -4.89
N ALA A 35 31.56 7.27 -3.61
CA ALA A 35 32.64 6.81 -2.74
C ALA A 35 32.60 5.29 -2.57
N GLN A 36 31.42 4.70 -2.34
CA GLN A 36 31.28 3.25 -2.19
C GLN A 36 31.67 2.51 -3.47
N LYS A 37 31.18 2.93 -4.64
CA LYS A 37 31.56 2.32 -5.93
C LYS A 37 33.06 2.38 -6.18
N LYS A 38 33.72 3.45 -5.74
CA LYS A 38 35.16 3.65 -5.92
C LYS A 38 36.01 2.83 -4.96
N PHE A 39 35.64 2.77 -3.68
CA PHE A 39 36.49 2.23 -2.62
C PHE A 39 36.03 0.85 -2.12
N PHE A 40 34.73 0.56 -2.16
CA PHE A 40 34.13 -0.66 -1.59
C PHE A 40 33.07 -1.28 -2.52
N PRO A 41 33.36 -1.55 -3.80
CA PRO A 41 32.36 -1.94 -4.80
C PRO A 41 31.59 -3.22 -4.49
N ARG A 42 32.09 -4.07 -3.57
CA ARG A 42 31.49 -5.36 -3.18
C ARG A 42 30.83 -5.34 -1.79
N CYS A 43 30.73 -4.18 -1.13
CA CYS A 43 30.04 -4.11 0.15
C CYS A 43 28.52 -4.13 -0.02
N THR A 44 27.81 -4.52 1.02
CA THR A 44 26.37 -4.29 1.16
C THR A 44 26.16 -2.82 1.51
N LEU A 45 25.24 -2.16 0.81
CA LEU A 45 24.89 -0.77 1.08
C LEU A 45 23.79 -0.73 2.12
N SER A 46 24.01 0.01 3.20
CA SER A 46 23.00 0.21 4.22
C SER A 46 22.52 1.66 4.20
N PHE A 47 21.22 1.86 3.99
CA PHE A 47 20.60 3.18 3.96
C PHE A 47 19.65 3.33 5.12
N GLY A 48 19.69 4.47 5.79
CA GLY A 48 18.73 4.82 6.82
C GLY A 48 18.19 6.23 6.65
N TRP A 49 17.42 6.62 7.66
CA TRP A 49 16.91 7.96 7.82
C TRP A 49 17.47 8.54 9.11
N THR A 50 17.81 9.82 9.08
CA THR A 50 18.03 10.55 10.33
C THR A 50 16.73 10.53 11.15
N THR A 51 16.83 10.24 12.44
CA THR A 51 15.66 10.25 13.34
C THR A 51 15.97 11.07 14.58
N GLY A 52 15.00 11.85 15.05
CA GLY A 52 15.15 12.67 16.24
C GLY A 52 14.83 11.90 17.50
N SER A 53 15.37 12.36 18.64
CA SER A 53 14.93 11.88 19.94
C SER A 53 13.68 12.65 20.39
N HIS A 54 12.66 11.91 20.83
CA HIS A 54 11.44 12.48 21.37
C HIS A 54 11.01 11.67 22.61
N SER A 55 10.31 12.29 23.56
CA SER A 55 9.90 11.61 24.81
C SER A 55 8.87 10.50 24.57
N ASP A 56 8.15 10.56 23.46
CA ASP A 56 7.18 9.56 23.03
C ASP A 56 7.14 9.49 21.50
N LEU A 57 7.51 8.33 20.96
CA LEU A 57 7.47 8.02 19.53
C LEU A 57 6.33 7.05 19.17
N SER A 58 5.46 6.70 20.13
CA SER A 58 4.41 5.68 19.94
C SER A 58 3.40 6.01 18.84
N GLN A 59 3.21 7.30 18.54
CA GLN A 59 2.33 7.79 17.47
C GLN A 59 3.11 8.15 16.20
N SER A 60 4.39 7.86 16.14
CA SER A 60 5.28 8.23 15.04
C SER A 60 5.55 7.03 14.13
N ALA A 61 5.83 7.32 12.86
CA ALA A 61 6.04 6.31 11.85
C ALA A 61 6.94 6.83 10.73
N TYR A 62 7.60 5.92 10.02
CA TYR A 62 8.02 6.16 8.65
C TYR A 62 6.77 6.30 7.79
N SER A 63 6.52 7.50 7.26
CA SER A 63 5.38 7.75 6.39
C SER A 63 5.58 7.08 5.02
N TRP A 64 4.47 6.88 4.30
CA TRP A 64 4.51 6.39 2.92
C TRP A 64 5.39 7.26 2.02
N ASP A 65 5.34 8.58 2.17
CA ASP A 65 6.21 9.49 1.42
C ASP A 65 7.69 9.23 1.71
N THR A 66 8.07 9.06 2.99
CA THR A 66 9.47 8.85 3.38
C THR A 66 10.06 7.53 2.88
N VAL A 67 9.27 6.46 2.85
CA VAL A 67 9.72 5.18 2.27
C VAL A 67 9.73 5.21 0.75
N TRP A 68 8.84 5.97 0.12
CA TRP A 68 8.84 6.13 -1.33
C TRP A 68 10.03 6.99 -1.79
N ASP A 69 10.39 8.04 -1.06
CA ASP A 69 11.60 8.81 -1.33
C ASP A 69 12.86 7.91 -1.32
N MET A 70 12.90 6.93 -0.40
CA MET A 70 13.97 5.92 -0.37
C MET A 70 13.95 5.01 -1.62
N LEU A 71 12.77 4.56 -2.05
CA LEU A 71 12.61 3.79 -3.29
C LEU A 71 13.10 4.57 -4.52
N ASP A 72 12.66 5.82 -4.67
CA ASP A 72 13.03 6.69 -5.79
C ASP A 72 14.55 6.93 -5.83
N LEU A 73 15.13 7.13 -4.66
CA LEU A 73 16.56 7.35 -4.47
C LEU A 73 17.39 6.11 -4.85
N VAL A 74 16.97 4.90 -4.46
CA VAL A 74 17.62 3.65 -4.86
C VAL A 74 17.49 3.41 -6.38
N ASN A 75 16.29 3.58 -6.93
CA ASN A 75 16.00 3.36 -8.35
C ASN A 75 16.77 4.33 -9.26
N CYS A 76 16.85 5.61 -8.91
CA CYS A 76 17.55 6.64 -9.68
C CYS A 76 19.05 6.34 -9.85
N LYS A 77 19.66 5.61 -8.92
CA LYS A 77 21.11 5.39 -8.88
C LYS A 77 21.56 4.04 -9.42
N ASN A 78 20.61 3.23 -9.88
CA ASN A 78 20.83 1.89 -10.41
C ASN A 78 21.81 1.10 -9.53
N VAL A 79 21.51 1.06 -8.23
CA VAL A 79 22.32 0.37 -7.23
C VAL A 79 22.22 -1.13 -7.48
N GLN A 80 23.35 -1.79 -7.70
CA GLN A 80 23.44 -3.23 -8.00
C GLN A 80 23.89 -4.06 -6.79
N ASN A 81 24.34 -3.40 -5.72
CA ASN A 81 24.75 -4.03 -4.47
C ASN A 81 23.53 -4.54 -3.70
N GLU A 82 23.75 -5.49 -2.79
CA GLU A 82 22.76 -5.82 -1.76
C GLU A 82 22.46 -4.58 -0.91
N ILE A 83 21.19 -4.40 -0.56
CA ILE A 83 20.72 -3.23 0.18
C ILE A 83 20.16 -3.66 1.54
N VAL A 84 20.48 -2.91 2.59
CA VAL A 84 19.88 -3.06 3.91
C VAL A 84 19.29 -1.73 4.37
N PHE A 85 17.98 -1.66 4.51
CA PHE A 85 17.31 -0.49 5.07
C PHE A 85 17.39 -0.52 6.60
N GLN A 86 17.81 0.57 7.23
CA GLN A 86 17.85 0.68 8.69
C GLN A 86 16.61 1.40 9.21
N ALA A 87 15.91 0.76 10.14
CA ALA A 87 14.74 1.31 10.79
C ALA A 87 14.91 1.32 12.31
N ARG A 88 14.57 2.43 12.96
CA ARG A 88 14.57 2.56 14.42
C ARG A 88 13.36 1.82 15.00
N LEU A 89 13.60 0.97 16.00
CA LEU A 89 12.60 0.10 16.57
C LEU A 89 11.39 0.84 17.16
N SER A 90 11.58 2.02 17.76
CA SER A 90 10.49 2.84 18.31
C SER A 90 9.52 3.40 17.27
N LEU A 91 9.89 3.40 15.99
CA LEU A 91 9.04 3.85 14.88
C LEU A 91 8.35 2.67 14.17
N VAL A 92 8.75 1.44 14.48
CA VAL A 92 8.32 0.24 13.75
C VAL A 92 6.83 -0.03 13.92
N HIS A 93 6.27 0.21 15.11
CA HIS A 93 4.88 -0.10 15.47
C HIS A 93 3.89 0.30 14.37
N ASN A 94 4.01 1.54 13.86
CA ASN A 94 3.14 2.12 12.84
C ASN A 94 3.75 2.15 11.42
N SER A 95 4.87 1.46 11.20
CA SER A 95 5.64 1.51 9.94
C SER A 95 5.78 0.17 9.23
N VAL A 96 5.30 -0.94 9.83
CA VAL A 96 5.48 -2.27 9.26
C VAL A 96 4.99 -2.38 7.81
N PRO A 97 3.77 -1.90 7.45
CA PRO A 97 3.31 -1.92 6.06
C PRO A 97 4.22 -1.15 5.09
N GLN A 98 4.69 0.03 5.50
CA GLN A 98 5.54 0.94 4.72
C GLN A 98 6.91 0.32 4.47
N LEU A 99 7.54 -0.20 5.52
CA LEU A 99 8.85 -0.87 5.45
C LEU A 99 8.77 -2.15 4.63
N LYS A 100 7.69 -2.92 4.80
CA LYS A 100 7.46 -4.14 4.03
C LYS A 100 7.26 -3.85 2.55
N TRP A 101 6.48 -2.83 2.22
CA TRP A 101 6.32 -2.37 0.85
C TRP A 101 7.65 -1.95 0.22
N LEU A 102 8.50 -1.22 0.95
CA LEU A 102 9.81 -0.82 0.45
C LEU A 102 10.70 -2.02 0.15
N VAL A 103 10.79 -2.99 1.08
CA VAL A 103 11.58 -4.21 0.89
C VAL A 103 11.05 -5.05 -0.27
N ASP A 104 9.73 -5.19 -0.41
CA ASP A 104 9.11 -5.94 -1.50
C ASP A 104 9.36 -5.27 -2.89
N ASN A 105 9.55 -3.94 -2.92
CA ASN A 105 9.79 -3.19 -4.16
C ASN A 105 11.26 -2.98 -4.52
N VAL A 106 12.21 -3.38 -3.65
CA VAL A 106 13.65 -3.28 -3.91
C VAL A 106 14.27 -4.66 -3.95
N LYS A 107 14.75 -5.05 -5.14
CA LYS A 107 15.43 -6.34 -5.35
C LYS A 107 16.65 -6.47 -4.45
N SER A 108 16.88 -7.67 -3.91
CA SER A 108 18.02 -7.98 -3.05
C SER A 108 18.16 -7.00 -1.87
N SER A 109 17.03 -6.65 -1.26
CA SER A 109 17.00 -5.81 -0.07
C SER A 109 16.55 -6.58 1.17
N SER A 110 17.01 -6.10 2.32
CA SER A 110 16.66 -6.59 3.65
C SER A 110 16.43 -5.41 4.61
N LEU A 111 15.86 -5.69 5.77
CA LEU A 111 15.63 -4.72 6.84
C LEU A 111 16.58 -4.98 8.02
N MET A 112 17.17 -3.94 8.60
CA MET A 112 17.87 -3.97 9.87
C MET A 112 17.12 -3.08 10.86
N VAL A 113 16.60 -3.66 11.92
CA VAL A 113 15.90 -2.93 12.98
C VAL A 113 16.83 -2.70 14.15
N TRP A 114 17.08 -1.45 14.51
CA TRP A 114 17.98 -1.08 15.60
C TRP A 114 17.24 -0.36 16.73
N HIS A 115 17.70 -0.57 17.96
CA HIS A 115 17.12 0.05 19.16
C HIS A 115 18.04 1.14 19.68
N GLU A 116 17.52 2.36 19.84
CA GLU A 116 18.23 3.47 20.49
C GLU A 116 18.09 3.39 22.01
N GLU A 117 19.13 3.72 22.76
CA GLU A 117 19.03 3.76 24.21
C GLU A 117 18.07 4.87 24.67
N GLY A 118 17.17 4.54 25.58
CA GLY A 118 16.16 5.47 26.09
C GLY A 118 14.84 5.50 25.30
N ASP A 119 14.76 4.78 24.18
CA ASP A 119 13.48 4.60 23.48
C ASP A 119 12.49 3.79 24.32
N SER A 120 11.24 4.26 24.33
CA SER A 120 10.12 3.45 24.79
C SER A 120 9.62 2.59 23.63
N VAL A 121 9.62 1.28 23.80
CA VAL A 121 9.25 0.31 22.76
C VAL A 121 8.28 -0.71 23.34
N VAL A 122 7.26 -1.07 22.55
CA VAL A 122 6.31 -2.13 22.87
C VAL A 122 6.94 -3.47 22.51
N ASN A 123 6.94 -4.43 23.45
CA ASN A 123 7.60 -5.73 23.25
C ASN A 123 7.13 -6.44 21.97
N GLU A 124 5.84 -6.31 21.69
CA GLU A 124 5.14 -6.91 20.58
C GLU A 124 5.68 -6.42 19.22
N ASP A 125 6.35 -5.26 19.15
CA ASP A 125 6.88 -4.70 17.90
C ASP A 125 8.00 -5.55 17.29
N VAL A 126 8.88 -6.09 18.14
CA VAL A 126 9.96 -7.00 17.71
C VAL A 126 9.35 -8.27 17.11
N MET A 127 8.25 -8.75 17.71
CA MET A 127 7.53 -9.93 17.24
C MET A 127 6.73 -9.62 15.97
N TYR A 128 6.15 -8.42 15.86
CA TYR A 128 5.41 -8.00 14.68
C TYR A 128 6.30 -7.99 13.44
N ILE A 129 7.49 -7.38 13.50
CA ILE A 129 8.47 -7.44 12.40
C ILE A 129 8.93 -8.88 12.15
N SER A 130 9.27 -9.64 13.20
CA SER A 130 9.72 -11.02 13.05
C SER A 130 8.66 -11.93 12.41
N TYR A 131 7.39 -11.59 12.58
CA TYR A 131 6.26 -12.30 11.97
C TYR A 131 6.06 -11.91 10.51
N LYS A 132 6.16 -10.61 10.18
CA LYS A 132 5.88 -10.07 8.85
C LYS A 132 7.01 -10.22 7.83
N PHE A 133 8.24 -10.36 8.30
CA PHE A 133 9.41 -10.48 7.44
C PHE A 133 10.00 -11.90 7.49
N PRO A 134 10.31 -12.52 6.34
CA PRO A 134 11.06 -13.76 6.30
C PRO A 134 12.36 -13.66 7.13
N PRO A 135 12.75 -14.71 7.91
CA PRO A 135 13.90 -14.64 8.81
C PRO A 135 15.23 -14.25 8.15
N ASN A 136 15.41 -14.53 6.86
CA ASN A 136 16.60 -14.21 6.07
C ASN A 136 16.58 -12.79 5.48
N THR A 137 15.50 -12.03 5.65
CA THR A 137 15.33 -10.67 5.11
C THR A 137 15.26 -9.60 6.21
N VAL A 138 15.34 -10.00 7.48
CA VAL A 138 15.32 -9.07 8.60
C VAL A 138 16.38 -9.40 9.65
N TYR A 139 17.08 -8.35 10.09
CA TYR A 139 18.13 -8.37 11.08
C TYR A 139 17.81 -7.40 12.22
N PHE A 140 18.42 -7.64 13.37
CA PHE A 140 18.09 -6.91 14.59
C PHE A 140 19.37 -6.52 15.34
N ASN A 141 19.47 -5.25 15.71
CA ASN A 141 20.45 -4.70 16.63
C ASN A 141 19.72 -4.18 17.88
N LEU A 142 19.35 -5.12 18.76
CA LEU A 142 18.60 -4.86 19.98
C LEU A 142 19.60 -4.64 21.11
N ASN A 143 20.02 -3.40 21.32
CA ASN A 143 20.97 -3.04 22.37
C ASN A 143 20.31 -3.02 23.77
N HIS A 144 19.55 -4.08 24.10
CA HIS A 144 18.79 -4.20 25.35
C HIS A 144 18.43 -5.67 25.65
N ASP A 145 18.82 -6.16 26.83
CA ASP A 145 18.71 -7.58 27.22
C ASP A 145 17.28 -8.14 27.12
N ARG A 146 16.29 -7.36 27.53
CA ARG A 146 14.87 -7.76 27.42
C ARG A 146 14.44 -8.09 25.98
N PHE A 147 14.80 -7.24 25.02
CA PHE A 147 14.43 -7.44 23.62
C PHE A 147 15.22 -8.58 22.99
N GLN A 148 16.51 -8.72 23.35
CA GLN A 148 17.31 -9.88 22.96
C GLN A 148 16.73 -11.20 23.49
N LEU A 149 16.32 -11.24 24.75
CA LEU A 149 15.71 -12.43 25.35
C LEU A 149 14.39 -12.78 24.66
N LEU A 150 13.52 -11.78 24.43
CA LEU A 150 12.25 -11.97 23.71
C LEU A 150 12.51 -12.53 22.30
N PHE A 151 13.45 -11.93 21.58
CA PHE A 151 13.83 -12.34 20.24
C PHE A 151 14.35 -13.78 20.20
N ASN A 152 15.32 -14.12 21.05
CA ASN A 152 15.92 -15.46 21.08
C ASN A 152 14.90 -16.56 21.39
N ASN A 153 13.94 -16.28 22.28
CA ASN A 153 12.95 -17.27 22.70
C ASN A 153 11.78 -17.42 21.71
N TYR A 154 11.37 -16.33 21.06
CA TYR A 154 10.09 -16.28 20.35
C TYR A 154 10.18 -15.92 18.87
N ARG A 155 11.35 -15.62 18.29
CA ARG A 155 11.45 -15.27 16.86
C ARG A 155 10.76 -16.30 15.94
N HIS A 156 10.96 -17.58 16.21
CA HIS A 156 10.37 -18.67 15.42
C HIS A 156 8.89 -18.96 15.75
N PHE A 157 8.37 -18.37 16.83
CA PHE A 157 6.99 -18.46 17.31
C PHE A 157 6.34 -17.07 17.38
N SER A 158 6.80 -16.14 16.54
CA SER A 158 6.44 -14.72 16.59
C SER A 158 4.93 -14.51 16.46
N LYS A 159 4.27 -15.32 15.63
CA LYS A 159 2.82 -15.34 15.43
C LYS A 159 2.03 -15.47 16.74
N ASP A 160 2.53 -16.21 17.72
CA ASP A 160 1.84 -16.43 19.00
C ASP A 160 2.05 -15.27 20.00
N LYS A 161 2.86 -14.28 19.61
CA LYS A 161 3.31 -13.15 20.44
C LYS A 161 3.04 -11.78 19.80
N VAL A 162 2.34 -11.73 18.68
CA VAL A 162 1.89 -10.47 18.08
C VAL A 162 0.55 -10.02 18.66
N ASP A 163 0.27 -8.72 18.55
CA ASP A 163 -1.03 -8.16 18.87
C ASP A 163 -2.15 -8.82 18.01
N PRO A 164 -3.34 -9.12 18.56
CA PRO A 164 -4.45 -9.71 17.82
C PRO A 164 -4.85 -8.95 16.53
N HIS A 165 -4.72 -7.62 16.52
CA HIS A 165 -5.03 -6.80 15.34
C HIS A 165 -4.10 -7.13 14.16
N VAL A 166 -2.85 -7.56 14.42
CA VAL A 166 -1.94 -8.04 13.37
C VAL A 166 -2.53 -9.26 12.66
N LEU A 167 -3.12 -10.19 13.42
CA LEU A 167 -3.73 -11.40 12.86
C LEU A 167 -5.02 -11.10 12.11
N ILE A 168 -5.81 -10.11 12.57
CA ILE A 168 -7.00 -9.63 11.86
C ILE A 168 -6.60 -8.99 10.52
N LYS A 169 -5.50 -8.21 10.50
CA LYS A 169 -4.96 -7.62 9.26
C LYS A 169 -4.63 -8.68 8.22
N ASP A 170 -4.03 -9.80 8.65
CA ASP A 170 -3.65 -10.92 7.77
C ASP A 170 -4.85 -11.60 7.10
N GLN A 171 -6.00 -11.66 7.77
CA GLN A 171 -7.21 -12.23 7.19
C GLN A 171 -7.80 -11.38 6.05
N ARG A 172 -7.35 -10.14 5.91
CA ARG A 172 -7.83 -9.17 4.92
C ARG A 172 -6.80 -8.88 3.83
N VAL A 173 -5.69 -9.62 3.77
CA VAL A 173 -4.57 -9.28 2.89
C VAL A 173 -4.99 -9.29 1.42
N PHE A 174 -4.52 -8.27 0.70
CA PHE A 174 -4.59 -8.19 -0.75
C PHE A 174 -3.83 -9.36 -1.38
N LYS A 175 -4.48 -10.08 -2.30
CA LYS A 175 -3.86 -11.18 -3.04
C LYS A 175 -3.59 -10.74 -4.46
N LEU A 176 -2.32 -10.48 -4.79
CA LEU A 176 -1.92 -10.01 -6.11
C LEU A 176 -2.32 -10.99 -7.24
N GLU A 177 -2.36 -12.29 -6.96
CA GLU A 177 -2.74 -13.33 -7.92
C GLU A 177 -4.18 -13.22 -8.43
N ASP A 178 -5.08 -12.59 -7.65
CA ASP A 178 -6.48 -12.39 -8.03
C ASP A 178 -6.67 -11.18 -9.00
N TRP A 179 -5.58 -10.48 -9.37
CA TRP A 179 -5.63 -9.21 -10.11
C TRP A 179 -4.69 -9.18 -11.32
N TRP A 180 -5.24 -8.74 -12.45
CA TRP A 180 -4.54 -8.68 -13.72
C TRP A 180 -4.21 -7.22 -14.04
N LYS A 181 -2.94 -6.94 -14.32
CA LYS A 181 -2.48 -5.62 -14.77
C LYS A 181 -2.79 -5.47 -16.27
N MET A 182 -3.64 -4.50 -16.60
CA MET A 182 -4.03 -4.15 -17.96
C MET A 182 -3.45 -2.79 -18.36
N GLY A 183 -3.10 -2.60 -19.64
CA GLY A 183 -2.53 -1.34 -20.16
C GLY A 183 -1.14 -1.49 -20.77
N PHE A 184 -0.47 -0.38 -21.08
CA PHE A 184 0.82 -0.41 -21.78
C PHE A 184 1.91 -1.11 -20.94
N TYR A 185 2.33 -2.29 -21.38
CA TYR A 185 3.31 -3.17 -20.75
C TYR A 185 4.72 -2.60 -20.53
N LEU A 186 5.01 -1.39 -21.03
CA LEU A 186 6.38 -0.86 -21.10
C LEU A 186 6.85 -0.07 -19.87
N GLN A 187 5.99 0.16 -18.87
CA GLN A 187 6.38 0.87 -17.64
C GLN A 187 6.34 -0.07 -16.43
N ASN A 188 7.51 -0.58 -16.03
CA ASN A 188 7.66 -1.40 -14.82
C ASN A 188 7.24 -0.65 -13.54
N THR A 189 7.25 0.68 -13.55
CA THR A 189 6.95 1.55 -12.40
C THR A 189 5.51 2.05 -12.37
N SER A 190 4.64 1.63 -13.30
CA SER A 190 3.25 2.11 -13.40
C SER A 190 2.32 1.57 -12.30
N VAL A 191 2.75 0.46 -11.67
CA VAL A 191 2.12 -0.19 -10.54
C VAL A 191 3.25 -0.72 -9.67
N LEU A 192 3.18 -0.49 -8.36
CA LEU A 192 4.17 -0.93 -7.38
C LEU A 192 3.49 -1.90 -6.42
N PRO A 193 3.45 -3.20 -6.75
CA PRO A 193 2.84 -4.21 -5.90
C PRO A 193 3.75 -4.52 -4.70
N SER A 194 3.12 -4.92 -3.62
CA SER A 194 3.71 -5.51 -2.41
C SER A 194 2.96 -6.82 -2.12
N THR A 195 3.48 -7.62 -1.20
CA THR A 195 2.77 -8.82 -0.70
C THR A 195 1.48 -8.49 0.05
N GLU A 196 1.26 -7.24 0.48
CA GLU A 196 0.10 -6.84 1.28
C GLU A 196 -0.70 -5.66 0.72
N SER A 197 -0.16 -4.96 -0.28
CA SER A 197 -0.75 -3.76 -0.85
C SER A 197 -0.33 -3.54 -2.30
N ILE A 198 -0.98 -2.60 -2.97
CA ILE A 198 -0.63 -2.20 -4.32
C ILE A 198 -0.73 -0.69 -4.45
N ILE A 199 0.23 -0.09 -5.15
CA ILE A 199 0.19 1.34 -5.48
C ILE A 199 0.03 1.51 -6.98
N ILE A 200 -0.95 2.31 -7.39
CA ILE A 200 -1.13 2.71 -8.79
C ILE A 200 -0.49 4.09 -8.98
N THR A 201 0.39 4.23 -9.98
CA THR A 201 1.17 5.46 -10.22
C THR A 201 0.90 6.09 -11.58
N SER A 202 0.12 5.41 -12.44
CA SER A 202 -0.13 5.83 -13.81
C SER A 202 -1.60 5.62 -14.20
N PRO A 203 -2.24 6.58 -14.88
CA PRO A 203 -3.61 6.47 -15.38
C PRO A 203 -3.71 5.55 -16.61
N ASN A 204 -2.57 5.18 -17.20
CA ASN A 204 -2.51 4.31 -18.37
C ASN A 204 -2.57 2.82 -18.01
N VAL A 205 -2.79 2.50 -16.73
CA VAL A 205 -2.89 1.14 -16.22
C VAL A 205 -4.16 0.99 -15.40
N SER A 206 -4.79 -0.17 -15.56
CA SER A 206 -5.90 -0.60 -14.74
C SER A 206 -5.60 -1.98 -14.13
N LEU A 207 -6.23 -2.25 -12.99
CA LEU A 207 -6.21 -3.56 -12.34
C LEU A 207 -7.57 -4.19 -12.53
N MET A 208 -7.60 -5.40 -13.08
CA MET A 208 -8.81 -6.13 -13.40
C MET A 208 -8.92 -7.35 -12.49
N SER A 209 -10.07 -7.55 -11.84
CA SER A 209 -10.29 -8.72 -11.00
C SER A 209 -10.40 -9.99 -11.83
N GLU A 210 -9.99 -11.13 -11.28
CA GLU A 210 -10.23 -12.43 -11.90
C GLU A 210 -11.74 -12.71 -12.06
N SER A 211 -12.13 -13.13 -13.26
CA SER A 211 -13.50 -13.49 -13.61
C SER A 211 -13.83 -14.91 -13.15
N THR A 212 -15.05 -15.11 -12.65
CA THR A 212 -15.63 -16.45 -12.53
C THR A 212 -16.56 -16.70 -13.71
N LEU A 213 -16.42 -17.87 -14.34
CA LEU A 213 -17.26 -18.30 -15.48
C LEU A 213 -18.76 -18.37 -15.15
N TRP A 214 -19.12 -18.35 -13.85
CA TRP A 214 -20.50 -18.48 -13.40
C TRP A 214 -20.97 -17.19 -12.71
N PRO A 215 -22.15 -16.67 -13.08
CA PRO A 215 -22.72 -15.49 -12.47
C PRO A 215 -23.10 -15.79 -11.02
N SER A 216 -22.56 -15.01 -10.07
CA SER A 216 -22.97 -15.07 -8.68
C SER A 216 -23.86 -13.87 -8.33
N SER A 217 -24.89 -14.12 -7.51
CA SER A 217 -25.97 -13.13 -7.32
C SER A 217 -25.62 -12.00 -6.35
N ASN A 218 -24.50 -12.12 -5.63
CA ASN A 218 -24.01 -11.15 -4.65
C ASN A 218 -22.48 -11.11 -4.71
N GLU A 219 -21.91 -10.39 -5.67
CA GLU A 219 -20.47 -10.11 -5.63
C GLU A 219 -20.25 -8.75 -4.99
N SER A 220 -19.17 -8.69 -4.24
CA SER A 220 -18.74 -7.45 -3.63
C SER A 220 -17.25 -7.28 -3.78
N ILE A 221 -16.84 -6.03 -3.98
CA ILE A 221 -15.46 -5.61 -3.86
C ILE A 221 -15.35 -4.73 -2.63
N GLN A 222 -14.27 -4.89 -1.89
CA GLN A 222 -13.97 -3.99 -0.79
C GLN A 222 -12.47 -3.83 -0.66
N GLY A 223 -12.07 -2.74 -0.04
CA GLY A 223 -10.68 -2.44 0.23
C GLY A 223 -10.55 -1.19 1.07
N ARG A 224 -9.31 -0.83 1.35
CA ARG A 224 -8.95 0.44 1.97
C ARG A 224 -7.95 1.15 1.09
N ILE A 225 -8.11 2.46 1.00
CA ILE A 225 -7.34 3.31 0.12
C ILE A 225 -6.73 4.45 0.91
N ILE A 226 -5.49 4.79 0.56
CA ILE A 226 -4.78 5.95 1.08
C ILE A 226 -4.35 6.77 -0.13
N PHE A 227 -4.76 8.04 -0.16
CA PHE A 227 -4.32 8.98 -1.20
C PHE A 227 -3.06 9.73 -0.76
N PHE A 228 -2.08 9.80 -1.66
CA PHE A 228 -0.88 10.62 -1.49
C PHE A 228 -0.87 11.78 -2.48
N ASN A 229 -0.48 12.96 -2.00
CA ASN A 229 -0.27 14.13 -2.84
C ASN A 229 1.20 14.56 -2.82
N ARG A 230 2.08 13.68 -3.33
CA ARG A 230 3.54 13.88 -3.29
C ARG A 230 3.99 15.14 -4.04
N ASN A 231 3.30 15.47 -5.12
CA ASN A 231 3.67 16.59 -5.99
C ASN A 231 2.98 17.91 -5.57
N ASN A 232 2.19 17.90 -4.50
CA ASN A 232 1.37 19.03 -4.06
C ASN A 232 0.51 19.61 -5.20
N CYS A 233 -0.07 18.74 -6.01
CA CYS A 233 -0.94 19.11 -7.11
C CYS A 233 -2.34 19.45 -6.57
N GLU A 234 -2.97 20.48 -7.14
CA GLU A 234 -4.38 20.77 -6.85
C GLU A 234 -5.28 19.65 -7.38
N SER A 235 -6.17 19.14 -6.53
CA SER A 235 -7.14 18.12 -6.92
C SER A 235 -8.25 18.70 -7.79
N VAL A 236 -8.74 17.89 -8.73
CA VAL A 236 -9.87 18.21 -9.58
C VAL A 236 -11.06 17.37 -9.14
N SER A 237 -12.17 18.03 -8.80
CA SER A 237 -13.39 17.36 -8.33
C SER A 237 -13.88 16.32 -9.36
N LEU A 238 -14.29 15.15 -8.86
CA LEU A 238 -14.76 14.00 -9.65
C LEU A 238 -13.76 13.42 -10.67
N VAL A 239 -12.50 13.87 -10.64
CA VAL A 239 -11.41 13.41 -11.53
C VAL A 239 -10.26 12.84 -10.70
N THR A 240 -9.73 13.61 -9.76
CA THR A 240 -8.60 13.21 -8.93
C THR A 240 -9.06 12.27 -7.82
N GLY A 241 -8.87 10.98 -8.04
CA GLY A 241 -9.32 9.93 -7.15
C GLY A 241 -9.17 8.53 -7.74
N LEU A 242 -9.90 7.59 -7.17
CA LEU A 242 -9.94 6.20 -7.60
C LEU A 242 -11.29 5.89 -8.26
N ASN A 243 -11.24 5.23 -9.41
CA ASN A 243 -12.41 4.68 -10.09
C ASN A 243 -12.43 3.18 -9.94
N ILE A 244 -13.59 2.65 -9.58
CA ILE A 244 -13.88 1.23 -9.51
C ILE A 244 -15.07 1.00 -10.44
N TYR A 245 -14.81 0.38 -11.58
CA TYR A 245 -15.81 0.06 -12.58
C TYR A 245 -16.38 -1.33 -12.33
N VAL A 246 -17.70 -1.44 -12.37
CA VAL A 246 -18.45 -2.69 -12.45
C VAL A 246 -18.89 -2.86 -13.90
N SER A 247 -18.24 -3.77 -14.62
CA SER A 247 -18.38 -3.92 -16.07
C SER A 247 -18.77 -5.35 -16.43
N LEU A 248 -19.57 -5.53 -17.48
CA LEU A 248 -19.82 -6.85 -18.06
C LEU A 248 -18.55 -7.38 -18.74
N LEU A 249 -18.36 -8.71 -18.70
CA LEU A 249 -17.22 -9.37 -19.35
C LEU A 249 -17.10 -9.07 -20.83
N GLN A 250 -18.21 -8.97 -21.56
CA GLN A 250 -18.22 -8.66 -22.99
C GLN A 250 -17.62 -7.28 -23.32
N TYR A 251 -17.61 -6.35 -22.35
CA TYR A 251 -16.99 -5.03 -22.49
C TYR A 251 -15.58 -4.97 -21.85
N GLY A 252 -15.15 -6.02 -21.16
CA GLY A 252 -13.87 -6.10 -20.46
C GLY A 252 -12.66 -6.38 -21.35
N ASP A 253 -12.87 -6.70 -22.63
CA ASP A 253 -11.80 -7.06 -23.58
C ASP A 253 -11.32 -5.88 -24.44
N ASP A 254 -11.92 -4.70 -24.30
CA ASP A 254 -11.52 -3.57 -25.14
C ASP A 254 -10.23 -2.94 -24.61
N ARG A 255 -9.20 -2.96 -25.46
CA ARG A 255 -7.92 -2.25 -25.27
C ARG A 255 -8.08 -0.72 -25.35
N SER A 256 -9.32 -0.23 -25.43
CA SER A 256 -9.67 1.18 -25.44
C SER A 256 -9.62 1.76 -24.02
N THR A 257 -9.25 3.03 -23.94
CA THR A 257 -9.08 3.78 -22.68
C THR A 257 -10.38 4.04 -21.92
N ASN A 258 -11.52 3.72 -22.52
CA ASN A 258 -12.84 4.13 -22.08
C ASN A 258 -13.59 2.95 -21.46
N SER A 259 -13.49 2.83 -20.13
CA SER A 259 -14.24 1.84 -19.37
C SER A 259 -15.76 2.04 -19.58
N VAL A 260 -16.45 0.96 -19.95
CA VAL A 260 -17.91 0.90 -20.10
C VAL A 260 -18.49 0.17 -18.89
N GLY A 261 -19.49 0.75 -18.22
CA GLY A 261 -20.17 0.11 -17.10
C GLY A 261 -20.63 1.09 -16.04
N ILE A 262 -20.76 0.60 -14.80
CA ILE A 262 -21.02 1.47 -13.65
C ILE A 262 -19.71 1.91 -13.03
N ARG A 263 -19.48 3.22 -13.01
CA ARG A 263 -18.36 3.85 -12.34
C ARG A 263 -18.71 4.15 -10.89
N CYS A 264 -17.97 3.58 -9.95
CA CYS A 264 -17.95 3.96 -8.53
C CYS A 264 -16.68 4.76 -8.27
N PHE A 265 -16.80 6.06 -7.98
CA PHE A 265 -15.69 6.98 -7.78
C PHE A 265 -15.52 7.36 -6.31
N ILE A 266 -14.26 7.43 -5.87
CA ILE A 266 -13.85 7.99 -4.58
C ILE A 266 -12.78 9.04 -4.83
N GLY A 267 -13.10 10.31 -4.57
CA GLY A 267 -12.21 11.45 -4.71
C GLY A 267 -11.36 11.68 -3.46
N ILE A 268 -10.16 12.22 -3.65
CA ILE A 268 -9.27 12.62 -2.54
C ILE A 268 -9.90 13.65 -1.60
N GLY A 269 -10.83 14.48 -2.10
CA GLY A 269 -11.57 15.47 -1.31
C GLY A 269 -12.81 14.90 -0.60
N GLY A 270 -13.02 13.59 -0.68
CA GLY A 270 -14.19 12.89 -0.14
C GLY A 270 -15.42 12.90 -1.05
N GLU A 271 -15.30 13.35 -2.31
CA GLU A 271 -16.37 13.24 -3.31
C GLU A 271 -16.64 11.78 -3.68
N ILE A 272 -17.88 11.33 -3.59
CA ILE A 272 -18.28 9.97 -3.92
C ILE A 272 -19.32 10.03 -5.04
N GLU A 273 -19.19 9.19 -6.06
CA GLU A 273 -20.16 9.12 -7.16
C GLU A 273 -20.37 7.68 -7.60
N VAL A 274 -21.61 7.35 -7.94
CA VAL A 274 -21.95 6.15 -8.72
C VAL A 274 -22.69 6.62 -9.95
N ALA A 275 -22.22 6.29 -11.15
CA ALA A 275 -22.87 6.69 -12.39
C ALA A 275 -22.66 5.65 -13.51
N GLY A 276 -23.62 5.56 -14.42
CA GLY A 276 -23.44 4.86 -15.70
C GLY A 276 -22.49 5.63 -16.61
N VAL A 277 -21.48 4.95 -17.17
CA VAL A 277 -20.45 5.58 -18.02
C VAL A 277 -20.27 4.80 -19.32
N ASN A 278 -20.28 5.53 -20.44
CA ASN A 278 -20.16 4.98 -21.80
C ASN A 278 -21.18 3.86 -22.11
N LEU A 279 -22.37 3.93 -21.50
CA LEU A 279 -23.45 2.97 -21.73
C LEU A 279 -24.12 3.24 -23.09
N PRO A 280 -24.74 2.22 -23.73
CA PRO A 280 -25.51 2.41 -24.96
C PRO A 280 -26.61 3.46 -24.79
N ASP A 281 -26.89 4.23 -25.84
CA ASP A 281 -27.93 5.29 -25.85
C ASP A 281 -29.35 4.79 -25.50
N SER A 282 -29.58 3.48 -25.57
CA SER A 282 -30.84 2.84 -25.17
C SER A 282 -31.04 2.76 -23.66
N ILE A 283 -29.99 2.97 -22.86
CA ILE A 283 -30.02 2.91 -21.40
C ILE A 283 -30.13 4.33 -20.86
N ASP A 284 -31.17 4.59 -20.07
CA ASP A 284 -31.35 5.87 -19.41
C ASP A 284 -30.15 6.20 -18.51
N ASN A 285 -29.72 7.47 -18.52
CA ASN A 285 -28.67 7.94 -17.63
C ASN A 285 -29.13 7.81 -16.17
N PHE A 286 -28.26 7.21 -15.34
CA PHE A 286 -28.46 7.11 -13.91
C PHE A 286 -27.18 7.46 -13.17
N GLY A 287 -27.34 8.02 -11.98
CA GLY A 287 -26.23 8.25 -11.08
C GLY A 287 -26.65 9.00 -9.84
N GLN A 288 -25.82 8.90 -8.81
CA GLN A 288 -25.98 9.61 -7.56
C GLN A 288 -24.60 9.98 -7.02
N ALA A 289 -24.50 11.17 -6.44
CA ALA A 289 -23.31 11.64 -5.78
C ALA A 289 -23.55 11.85 -4.28
N ALA A 290 -22.50 11.65 -3.50
CA ALA A 290 -22.44 11.92 -2.07
C ALA A 290 -21.09 12.54 -1.73
N ARG A 291 -20.91 12.91 -0.46
CA ARG A 291 -19.64 13.39 0.05
C ARG A 291 -19.41 12.86 1.45
N VAL A 292 -18.18 12.46 1.73
CA VAL A 292 -17.68 12.19 3.08
C VAL A 292 -16.70 13.28 3.48
N THR A 293 -16.61 13.58 4.77
CA THR A 293 -15.62 14.54 5.27
C THR A 293 -14.24 13.87 5.24
N PRO A 294 -13.26 14.39 4.47
CA PRO A 294 -11.91 13.85 4.46
C PRO A 294 -11.23 14.03 5.82
N THR A 295 -10.38 13.08 6.19
CA THR A 295 -9.47 13.18 7.34
C THR A 295 -8.08 13.64 6.89
N PRO A 296 -7.21 14.12 7.80
CA PRO A 296 -5.85 14.54 7.45
C PRO A 296 -5.01 13.44 6.77
N THR A 297 -5.35 12.18 6.99
CA THR A 297 -4.67 11.00 6.42
C THR A 297 -5.20 10.61 5.04
N ASN A 298 -6.25 11.27 4.53
CA ASN A 298 -6.93 10.97 3.26
C ASN A 298 -7.17 9.46 3.06
N CYS A 299 -7.62 8.80 4.13
CA CYS A 299 -7.80 7.38 4.13
C CYS A 299 -9.27 7.00 4.18
N TYR A 300 -9.65 6.05 3.32
CA TYR A 300 -11.02 5.59 3.18
C TYR A 300 -11.08 4.07 3.16
N ARG A 301 -12.08 3.50 3.81
CA ARG A 301 -12.47 2.10 3.61
C ARG A 301 -13.75 2.07 2.78
N PHE A 302 -13.80 1.19 1.79
CA PHE A 302 -14.95 1.08 0.91
C PHE A 302 -15.43 -0.36 0.77
N LYS A 303 -16.72 -0.50 0.46
CA LYS A 303 -17.34 -1.74 0.01
C LYS A 303 -18.37 -1.40 -1.06
N ILE A 304 -18.35 -2.11 -2.17
CA ILE A 304 -19.32 -2.02 -3.25
C ILE A 304 -19.97 -3.39 -3.37
N VAL A 305 -21.29 -3.45 -3.34
CA VAL A 305 -22.07 -4.68 -3.55
C VAL A 305 -22.94 -4.46 -4.77
N ASN A 306 -22.89 -5.41 -5.71
CA ASN A 306 -23.80 -5.46 -6.84
C ASN A 306 -24.93 -6.46 -6.54
N GLU A 307 -26.15 -5.97 -6.36
CA GLU A 307 -27.35 -6.81 -6.15
C GLU A 307 -28.14 -7.01 -7.47
N GLY A 308 -27.57 -6.61 -8.61
CA GLY A 308 -28.17 -6.71 -9.94
C GLY A 308 -29.18 -5.60 -10.25
N ALA A 309 -30.11 -5.32 -9.34
CA ALA A 309 -31.08 -4.22 -9.49
C ALA A 309 -30.56 -2.88 -8.94
N GLN A 310 -29.52 -2.91 -8.10
CA GLN A 310 -28.95 -1.73 -7.48
C GLN A 310 -27.47 -1.94 -7.13
N ILE A 311 -26.70 -0.86 -7.11
CA ILE A 311 -25.38 -0.80 -6.50
C ILE A 311 -25.51 -0.20 -5.10
N LEU A 312 -24.95 -0.90 -4.13
CA LEU A 312 -24.78 -0.40 -2.77
C LEU A 312 -23.32 -0.02 -2.54
N PHE A 313 -23.07 1.22 -2.13
CA PHE A 313 -21.73 1.75 -1.95
C PHE A 313 -21.54 2.30 -0.54
N TRP A 314 -20.64 1.66 0.22
CA TRP A 314 -20.18 2.13 1.52
C TRP A 314 -18.82 2.79 1.35
N VAL A 315 -18.67 3.97 1.93
CA VAL A 315 -17.38 4.66 2.06
C VAL A 315 -17.30 5.30 3.43
N THR A 316 -16.25 4.97 4.18
CA THR A 316 -15.98 5.50 5.52
C THR A 316 -14.62 6.15 5.55
N SER A 317 -14.54 7.43 5.97
CA SER A 317 -13.26 8.10 6.21
C SER A 317 -12.68 7.61 7.53
N LEU A 318 -11.41 7.19 7.52
CA LEU A 318 -10.70 6.72 8.70
C LEU A 318 -9.78 7.81 9.24
N HIS A 319 -9.68 7.95 10.57
CA HIS A 319 -8.76 8.93 11.16
C HIS A 319 -7.30 8.56 10.87
N ASP A 320 -6.98 7.26 10.91
CA ASP A 320 -5.68 6.69 10.61
C ASP A 320 -5.83 5.32 9.95
N CYS A 321 -4.84 4.95 9.13
CA CYS A 321 -4.74 3.67 8.41
C CYS A 321 -3.38 2.99 8.57
N THR A 322 -2.48 3.61 9.31
CA THR A 322 -1.15 3.09 9.63
C THR A 322 -1.18 2.30 10.94
N THR A 323 -1.98 2.72 11.92
CA THR A 323 -2.13 2.05 13.21
C THR A 323 -2.83 0.71 13.10
N LEU A 324 -2.56 -0.19 14.04
CA LEU A 324 -3.15 -1.53 14.06
C LEU A 324 -4.65 -1.50 14.36
N GLU A 325 -5.11 -0.58 15.20
CA GLU A 325 -6.52 -0.42 15.58
C GLU A 325 -7.41 -0.09 14.39
N SER A 326 -6.83 0.46 13.32
CA SER A 326 -7.53 0.78 12.07
C SER A 326 -8.19 -0.44 11.43
N VAL A 327 -7.78 -1.67 11.76
CA VAL A 327 -8.42 -2.90 11.27
C VAL A 327 -9.79 -3.16 11.91
N SER A 328 -10.15 -2.45 12.97
CA SER A 328 -11.48 -2.60 13.57
C SER A 328 -12.57 -2.25 12.55
N GLU A 329 -13.63 -3.06 12.50
CA GLU A 329 -14.77 -2.75 11.63
C GLU A 329 -15.55 -1.58 12.21
N PRO A 330 -15.88 -0.55 11.41
CA PRO A 330 -16.90 0.38 11.84
C PRO A 330 -18.21 -0.40 12.05
N GLU A 331 -19.01 -0.01 13.06
CA GLU A 331 -20.36 -0.55 13.25
C GLU A 331 -21.13 -0.57 11.92
N PRO A 332 -22.04 -1.53 11.68
CA PRO A 332 -22.71 -1.67 10.39
C PRO A 332 -23.46 -0.38 10.03
N LEU A 333 -22.83 0.40 9.16
CA LEU A 333 -23.39 1.63 8.60
C LEU A 333 -24.32 1.25 7.45
N THR A 334 -25.39 2.02 7.31
CA THR A 334 -26.18 2.04 6.07
C THR A 334 -25.29 2.41 4.88
N PRO A 335 -25.58 1.89 3.67
CA PRO A 335 -24.84 2.29 2.48
C PRO A 335 -24.91 3.80 2.31
N LEU A 336 -23.79 4.43 1.94
CA LEU A 336 -23.73 5.86 1.68
C LEU A 336 -24.53 6.21 0.43
N LEU A 337 -24.45 5.35 -0.59
CA LEU A 337 -25.23 5.43 -1.82
C LEU A 337 -25.92 4.10 -2.11
N THR A 338 -27.19 4.18 -2.50
CA THR A 338 -27.99 3.08 -3.03
C THR A 338 -28.54 3.51 -4.37
N VAL A 339 -27.92 3.05 -5.45
CA VAL A 339 -28.22 3.53 -6.80
C VAL A 339 -28.95 2.43 -7.59
N PRO A 340 -30.23 2.65 -7.95
CA PRO A 340 -30.97 1.73 -8.81
C PRO A 340 -30.31 1.63 -10.20
N ILE A 341 -30.24 0.41 -10.72
CA ILE A 341 -29.70 0.11 -12.03
C ILE A 341 -30.86 -0.21 -12.99
N PRO A 342 -30.92 0.38 -14.19
CA PRO A 342 -31.89 0.00 -15.21
C PRO A 342 -31.79 -1.50 -15.57
N ALA A 343 -32.93 -2.14 -15.82
CA ALA A 343 -33.03 -3.60 -15.99
C ALA A 343 -32.18 -4.17 -17.14
N ASP A 344 -31.77 -3.32 -18.09
CA ASP A 344 -31.04 -3.71 -19.31
C ASP A 344 -29.51 -3.62 -19.16
N VAL A 345 -28.97 -3.12 -18.04
CA VAL A 345 -27.51 -2.93 -17.88
C VAL A 345 -26.76 -4.22 -17.59
N PHE A 346 -27.33 -5.14 -16.80
CA PHE A 346 -26.69 -6.41 -16.41
C PHE A 346 -27.61 -7.60 -16.68
N SER A 347 -27.74 -8.00 -17.95
CA SER A 347 -28.53 -9.17 -18.32
C SER A 347 -27.79 -10.48 -17.97
N ARG A 348 -27.85 -10.94 -16.70
CA ARG A 348 -27.39 -12.28 -16.22
C ARG A 348 -25.95 -12.72 -16.56
N GLU A 349 -25.16 -11.86 -17.19
CA GLU A 349 -23.78 -12.15 -17.56
C GLU A 349 -22.83 -11.91 -16.38
N PRO A 350 -21.69 -12.61 -16.36
CA PRO A 350 -20.72 -12.39 -15.30
C PRO A 350 -20.05 -11.02 -15.51
N TYR A 351 -19.69 -10.40 -14.40
CA TYR A 351 -19.11 -9.07 -14.34
C TYR A 351 -17.72 -9.13 -13.72
N LEU A 352 -17.02 -8.02 -13.84
CA LEU A 352 -15.68 -7.85 -13.35
C LEU A 352 -15.53 -6.46 -12.72
N PHE A 353 -14.59 -6.37 -11.79
CA PHE A 353 -14.18 -5.11 -11.21
C PHE A 353 -12.90 -4.62 -11.90
N THR A 354 -12.92 -3.39 -12.38
CA THR A 354 -11.73 -2.71 -12.90
C THR A 354 -11.40 -1.49 -12.05
N ILE A 355 -10.18 -1.40 -11.56
CA ILE A 355 -9.68 -0.28 -10.76
C ILE A 355 -8.73 0.57 -11.61
N LYS A 356 -8.94 1.89 -11.65
CA LYS A 356 -8.16 2.82 -12.47
C LYS A 356 -8.14 4.23 -11.88
N MET A 357 -7.06 4.98 -12.11
CA MET A 357 -6.99 6.44 -11.85
C MET A 357 -7.16 7.21 -13.17
N GLU A 358 -7.79 8.40 -13.13
CA GLU A 358 -7.90 9.25 -14.33
C GLU A 358 -6.71 10.21 -14.52
N ASP A 359 -5.97 10.51 -13.46
CA ASP A 359 -4.80 11.42 -13.51
C ASP A 359 -3.63 10.92 -12.63
N VAL A 360 -2.56 11.72 -12.55
CA VAL A 360 -1.38 11.50 -11.69
C VAL A 360 -1.23 12.58 -10.62
N ARG A 361 -2.29 13.36 -10.36
CA ARG A 361 -2.25 14.45 -9.39
C ARG A 361 -2.19 13.91 -7.96
N CYS A 362 -2.72 12.71 -7.74
CA CYS A 362 -2.49 11.91 -6.55
C CYS A 362 -2.01 10.50 -6.91
N GLN A 363 -1.38 9.82 -5.96
CA GLN A 363 -1.15 8.38 -6.00
C GLN A 363 -2.10 7.69 -5.04
N VAL A 364 -2.43 6.42 -5.32
CA VAL A 364 -3.33 5.63 -4.47
C VAL A 364 -2.63 4.35 -4.06
N LEU A 365 -2.50 4.16 -2.75
CA LEU A 365 -2.25 2.84 -2.18
C LEU A 365 -3.57 2.18 -1.87
N ILE A 366 -3.67 0.90 -2.23
CA ILE A 366 -4.82 0.07 -1.96
C ILE A 366 -4.32 -1.14 -1.16
N ASP A 367 -4.91 -1.36 0.00
CA ASP A 367 -4.77 -2.58 0.80
C ASP A 367 -6.17 -3.13 1.14
N GLU A 368 -6.22 -4.23 1.87
CA GLU A 368 -7.48 -4.91 2.22
C GLU A 368 -8.35 -5.32 1.00
N LEU A 369 -7.77 -5.29 -0.21
CA LEU A 369 -8.49 -5.38 -1.46
C LEU A 369 -8.87 -6.82 -1.78
N ARG A 370 -10.17 -7.10 -1.77
CA ARG A 370 -10.74 -8.42 -2.03
C ARG A 370 -12.04 -8.34 -2.82
N VAL A 371 -12.27 -9.37 -3.62
CA VAL A 371 -13.55 -9.64 -4.27
C VAL A 371 -14.18 -10.86 -3.60
N ASN A 372 -15.32 -10.67 -2.93
CA ASN A 372 -16.08 -11.77 -2.35
C ASN A 372 -17.14 -12.22 -3.35
N LYS A 373 -17.18 -13.53 -3.60
CA LYS A 373 -18.15 -14.18 -4.48
C LYS A 373 -18.95 -15.19 -3.67
N GLU A 374 -20.24 -14.95 -3.45
CA GLU A 374 -21.13 -15.96 -2.87
C GLU A 374 -21.56 -16.95 -3.95
N LEU A 375 -20.89 -18.11 -4.01
CA LEU A 375 -21.32 -19.20 -4.88
C LEU A 375 -22.68 -19.71 -4.41
N LYS A 376 -23.71 -19.57 -5.25
CA LYS A 376 -24.96 -20.33 -5.10
C LYS A 376 -24.67 -21.79 -5.44
N PHE A 377 -24.70 -22.66 -4.43
CA PHE A 377 -24.69 -24.11 -4.61
C PHE A 377 -26.05 -24.63 -5.05
#